data_AF-A0AA35RR91-F1
#
_entry.id   AF-A0AA35RR91-F1
#
_cell.length_a   1.000
_cell.length_b   1.000
_cell.length_c   1.000
_cell.angle_alpha   90.00
_cell.angle_beta   90.00
_cell.angle_gamma   90.00
#
_symmetry.space_group_name_H-M   'P 1'
#
loop_
_entity.id
_entity.type
_entity.pdbx_description
1 polymer ?
#
loop_
_entity_poly.entity_id
_entity_poly.type
_entity_poly.pdbx_seq_one_letter_code
_entity_poly.pdbx_strand_id
1 'polypeptide(L)'
;MVKVLGAKIVTIYNPMSGTNTGANLKLYPGFIDMIQWENLYGKLHYGGQRVLLNDCLYRNMRRVKYVVFSDLDEVIYQFQVTIG
;
A
#
# COMPACT_ATOMS: atom_id res chain seq x y z
N MET A 1 9.82 15.56 0.85
CA MET A 1 9.63 14.17 1.34
C MET A 1 8.14 13.91 1.41
N VAL A 2 7.63 12.98 0.61
CA VAL A 2 6.21 12.59 0.66
C VAL A 2 5.96 11.89 1.99
N LYS A 3 4.99 12.37 2.78
CA LYS A 3 4.53 11.74 4.02
C LYS A 3 3.09 11.29 3.82
N VAL A 4 2.85 9.98 3.87
CA VAL A 4 1.49 9.43 3.89
C VAL A 4 1.07 9.36 5.35
N LEU A 5 0.23 10.29 5.80
CA LEU A 5 -0.32 10.33 7.17
C LEU A 5 0.75 10.29 8.28
N GLY A 6 1.97 10.80 8.01
CA GLY A 6 3.09 10.73 8.95
C GLY A 6 3.69 9.33 9.15
N ALA A 7 3.31 8.34 8.33
CA ALA A 7 3.85 6.99 8.38
C ALA A 7 5.36 6.96 8.09
N LYS A 8 6.09 6.15 8.87
CA LYS A 8 7.52 5.88 8.68
C LYS A 8 7.77 4.76 7.66
N ILE A 9 6.81 3.84 7.54
CA ILE A 9 6.85 2.68 6.66
C ILE A 9 5.51 2.64 5.92
N VAL A 10 5.55 2.51 4.60
CA VAL A 10 4.37 2.31 3.76
C VAL A 10 4.55 0.99 3.03
N THR A 11 3.60 0.08 3.19
CA THR A 11 3.60 -1.22 2.50
C THR A 11 2.41 -1.26 1.55
N ILE A 12 2.65 -1.61 0.29
CA ILE A 12 1.61 -1.74 -0.73
C ILE A 12 1.63 -3.15 -1.30
N TYR A 13 0.46 -3.80 -1.30
CA TYR A 13 0.27 -5.10 -1.94
C TYR A 13 -0.14 -4.89 -3.38
N ASN A 14 0.74 -5.27 -4.30
CA ASN A 14 0.47 -5.20 -5.73
C ASN A 14 -0.05 -6.57 -6.20
N PRO A 15 -1.33 -6.68 -6.64
CA PRO A 15 -1.79 -7.91 -7.26
C PRO A 15 -1.05 -8.10 -8.58
N MET A 16 -0.53 -9.30 -8.84
CA MET A 16 0.19 -9.64 -10.08
C MET A 16 -0.68 -9.57 -11.36
N SER A 17 -1.88 -9.00 -11.31
CA SER A 17 -2.83 -8.93 -12.42
C SER A 17 -2.64 -7.68 -13.28
N GLY A 18 -1.56 -7.61 -14.05
CA GLY A 18 -1.44 -6.94 -15.36
C GLY A 18 -1.82 -5.45 -15.55
N THR A 19 -2.55 -4.80 -14.66
CA THR A 19 -2.89 -3.39 -14.72
C THR A 19 -1.80 -2.62 -13.98
N ASN A 20 -1.25 -1.62 -14.65
CA ASN A 20 -0.06 -0.85 -14.27
C ASN A 20 -0.23 0.04 -13.01
N THR A 21 -1.06 -0.32 -12.03
CA THR A 21 -1.23 0.45 -10.79
C THR A 21 0.09 0.56 -10.01
N GLY A 22 0.94 -0.47 -10.07
CA GLY A 22 2.30 -0.45 -9.51
C GLY A 22 3.30 0.42 -10.27
N ALA A 23 3.05 0.83 -11.52
CA ALA A 23 4.00 1.58 -12.33
C ALA A 23 4.22 3.02 -11.80
N ASN A 24 3.17 3.65 -11.28
CA ASN A 24 3.25 5.01 -10.71
C ASN A 24 3.80 5.03 -9.28
N LEU A 25 3.76 3.90 -8.56
CA LEU A 25 4.29 3.80 -7.19
C LEU A 25 5.81 3.53 -7.15
N LYS A 26 6.39 3.07 -8.27
CA LYS A 26 7.86 2.98 -8.46
C LYS A 26 8.58 4.33 -8.34
N LEU A 27 7.84 5.45 -8.34
CA LEU A 27 8.38 6.81 -8.20
C LEU A 27 8.92 7.14 -6.79
N TYR A 28 8.72 6.27 -5.79
CA TYR A 28 9.19 6.52 -4.41
C TYR A 28 10.13 5.44 -3.87
N PRO A 29 11.32 5.26 -4.48
CA PRO A 29 12.30 4.31 -4.00
C PRO A 29 12.73 4.63 -2.56
N GLY A 30 12.67 3.62 -1.68
CA GLY A 30 13.11 3.72 -0.28
C GLY A 30 12.05 4.21 0.72
N PHE A 31 10.86 4.63 0.29
CA PHE A 31 9.75 5.00 1.18
C PHE A 31 8.61 3.96 1.18
N ILE A 32 8.41 3.27 0.05
CA ILE A 32 7.33 2.29 -0.14
C ILE A 32 7.93 0.88 -0.32
N ASP A 33 7.53 -0.04 0.55
CA ASP A 33 7.78 -1.48 0.41
C ASP A 33 6.66 -2.09 -0.44
N MET A 34 6.96 -2.43 -1.69
CA MET A 34 6.02 -3.09 -2.58
C MET A 34 6.11 -4.61 -2.42
N ILE A 35 5.02 -5.23 -1.97
CA ILE A 35 4.91 -6.69 -1.87
C ILE A 35 4.11 -7.19 -3.07
N GLN A 36 4.75 -8.03 -3.89
CA GLN A 36 4.06 -8.75 -4.95
C GLN A 36 3.21 -9.86 -4.32
N TRP A 37 1.93 -9.89 -4.68
CA TRP A 37 1.01 -10.91 -4.19
C TRP A 37 0.26 -11.57 -5.34
N GLU A 38 0.13 -12.89 -5.28
CA GLU A 38 -0.66 -13.62 -6.28
C GLU A 38 -2.10 -13.12 -6.25
N ASN A 39 -2.71 -12.90 -7.42
CA ASN A 39 -4.04 -12.34 -7.51
C ASN A 39 -5.10 -13.33 -6.96
N LEU A 40 -5.30 -13.28 -5.64
CA LEU A 40 -6.39 -13.98 -4.95
C LEU A 40 -7.68 -13.15 -4.93
N TYR A 41 -7.64 -11.86 -5.30
CA TYR A 41 -8.84 -11.01 -5.35
C TYR A 41 -9.90 -11.59 -6.28
N GLY A 42 -9.50 -12.13 -7.43
CA GLY A 42 -10.43 -12.77 -8.37
C GLY A 42 -10.94 -14.15 -7.91
N LYS A 43 -10.16 -14.88 -7.10
CA LYS A 43 -10.49 -16.26 -6.66
C LYS A 43 -11.27 -16.31 -5.36
N LEU A 44 -11.01 -15.38 -4.44
CA LEU A 44 -11.58 -15.34 -3.09
C LEU A 44 -12.47 -14.11 -2.85
N HIS A 45 -12.65 -13.24 -3.86
CA HIS A 45 -13.41 -12.00 -3.76
C HIS A 45 -12.98 -11.18 -2.51
N TYR A 46 -13.90 -10.74 -1.66
CA TYR A 46 -13.61 -10.07 -0.38
C TYR A 46 -12.67 -10.86 0.56
N GLY A 47 -12.59 -12.18 0.42
CA GLY A 47 -11.66 -13.02 1.18
C GLY A 47 -10.20 -12.71 0.87
N GLY A 48 -9.88 -12.30 -0.36
CA GLY A 48 -8.52 -11.91 -0.76
C GLY A 48 -8.01 -10.70 0.02
N GLN A 49 -8.85 -9.67 0.19
CA GLN A 49 -8.53 -8.48 0.98
C GLN A 49 -8.25 -8.83 2.45
N ARG A 50 -9.06 -9.70 3.06
CA ARG A 50 -8.87 -10.10 4.47
C ARG A 50 -7.56 -10.86 4.69
N VAL A 51 -7.14 -11.69 3.74
CA VAL A 51 -5.85 -12.39 3.80
C VAL A 51 -4.70 -11.37 3.80
N LEU A 52 -4.78 -10.35 2.93
CA LEU A 52 -3.77 -9.31 2.83
C LEU A 52 -3.66 -8.44 4.09
N LEU A 53 -4.80 -8.06 4.66
CA LEU A 53 -4.81 -7.30 5.92
C LEU A 53 -4.16 -8.09 7.05
N ASN A 54 -4.44 -9.39 7.15
CA ASN A 54 -3.81 -10.27 8.14
C ASN A 54 -2.31 -10.43 7.91
N ASP A 55 -1.88 -10.70 6.67
CA ASP A 55 -0.45 -10.80 6.34
C ASP A 55 0.29 -9.51 6.71
N CYS A 56 -0.28 -8.35 6.38
CA CYS A 56 0.28 -7.04 6.75
C CYS A 56 0.36 -6.84 8.26
N LEU A 57 -0.69 -7.21 8.99
CA LEU A 57 -0.72 -7.14 10.45
C LEU A 57 0.39 -7.99 11.06
N TYR A 58 0.48 -9.27 10.65
CA TYR A 58 1.46 -10.22 11.20
C TYR A 58 2.90 -9.81 10.91
N ARG A 59 3.21 -9.30 9.72
CA ARG A 59 4.54 -8.76 9.38
C ARG A 59 4.97 -7.61 10.28
N ASN A 60 4.01 -6.80 10.72
CA ASN A 60 4.26 -5.55 11.44
C ASN A 60 4.03 -5.65 12.95
N MET A 61 3.41 -6.73 13.43
CA MET A 61 3.02 -6.95 14.83
C MET A 61 4.17 -6.80 15.86
N ARG A 62 5.43 -6.99 15.44
CA ARG A 62 6.63 -6.78 16.28
C ARG A 62 7.56 -5.67 15.79
N ARG A 63 7.22 -5.00 14.69
CA ARG A 63 8.06 -3.96 14.06
C ARG A 63 7.61 -2.55 14.39
N VAL A 64 6.31 -2.36 14.62
CA VAL A 64 5.70 -1.04 14.84
C VAL A 64 4.67 -1.11 15.97
N LYS A 65 4.41 0.04 16.60
CA LYS A 65 3.41 0.17 17.68
C LYS A 65 1.98 0.31 17.15
N TYR A 66 1.82 0.90 15.96
CA TYR A 66 0.52 1.16 15.34
C TYR A 66 0.59 0.81 13.86
N VAL A 67 -0.51 0.24 13.35
CA VAL A 67 -0.72 -0.09 11.94
C VAL A 67 -2.02 0.56 11.51
N VAL A 68 -2.01 1.21 10.34
CA VAL A 68 -3.21 1.77 9.70
C VAL A 68 -3.41 1.03 8.39
N PHE A 69 -4.64 0.55 8.17
CA PHE A 69 -5.06 -0.04 6.91
C PHE A 69 -5.94 0.95 6.17
N SER A 70 -5.71 1.09 4.87
CA SER A 70 -6.47 1.97 3.98
C SER A 70 -6.33 1.42 2.56
N ASP A 71 -7.39 1.56 1.75
CA ASP A 71 -7.32 1.26 0.33
C ASP A 71 -6.56 2.37 -0.41
N LEU A 72 -5.92 2.03 -1.54
CA LEU A 72 -5.02 2.96 -2.25
C LEU A 72 -5.74 4.21 -2.80
N ASP A 73 -7.01 4.07 -3.14
CA ASP A 73 -7.87 5.13 -3.65
C ASP A 73 -8.49 6.01 -2.56
N GLU A 74 -8.36 5.63 -1.28
CA GLU A 74 -8.81 6.42 -0.12
C GLU A 74 -7.74 7.37 0.42
N VAL A 75 -6.51 7.30 -0.10
CA VAL A 75 -5.42 8.18 0.30
C VAL A 75 -5.43 9.44 -0.57
N ILE A 76 -6.03 10.51 -0.05
CA ILE A 76 -6.00 11.83 -0.70
C ILE A 76 -4.67 12.52 -0.37
N TYR A 77 -3.82 12.71 -1.38
CA TYR A 77 -2.59 13.48 -1.23
C TYR A 77 -2.82 14.95 -1.63
N GLN A 78 -2.48 15.88 -0.76
CA GLN A 78 -2.41 17.30 -1.12
C GLN A 78 -1.09 17.58 -1.85
N PHE A 79 -1.16 17.77 -3.17
CA PHE A 79 -0.06 18.39 -3.90
C PHE A 79 -0.10 19.90 -3.64
N GLN A 80 0.94 20.46 -3.01
CA GLN A 80 1.17 21.89 -3.09
C GLN A 80 1.51 22.23 -4.54
N VAL A 81 0.55 22.78 -5.27
CA VAL A 81 0.81 23.44 -6.54
C VAL A 81 1.30 24.84 -6.19
N THR A 82 2.60 25.06 -6.27
CA THR A 82 3.15 26.42 -6.26
C THR A 82 2.78 27.05 -7.60
N ILE A 83 1.75 27.89 -7.60
CA ILE A 83 1.43 28.74 -8.76
C ILE A 83 2.42 29.90 -8.69
N GLY A 84 3.40 29.88 -9.59
CA GLY A 84 4.31 31.01 -9.84
C GLY A 84 3.68 32.08 -10.71
#